data_AF-A0A0C5VQE6-F1
#
_entry.id   AF-A0A0C5VQE6-F1
#
_cell.length_a   1.000
_cell.length_b   1.000
_cell.length_c   1.000
_cell.angle_alpha   90.00
_cell.angle_beta   90.00
_cell.angle_gamma   90.00
#
_symmetry.space_group_name_H-M   'P 1'
#
loop_
_entity.id
_entity.type
_entity.pdbx_description
1 polymer ?
#
loop_
_entity_poly.entity_id
_entity_poly.type
_entity_poly.pdbx_seq_one_letter_code
_entity_poly.pdbx_strand_id
1 'polypeptide(L)'
;MDMTITANDQTGIRERQLAWITVGTPTIGTLIALGLAWYEGIGALEIGLLCGMYLLTALGVEVGLHRFFSHRAFKAGPGVTAFFAIAGSMAAQGPILFWAATHRQHHSFTDKEGDPHSPCLEGNGFIARLKGWWHAHVGWLFTVKRKNWSQFVPDLFSDRTIVKLNQYYFLWVLLGLLIPTAIGAAIDQSYHGALAGLLWGGFVRIFLVDNATWCVNSMAHRFGRRPNTTRDNSRNLFWLAIPTVGGGWHNNHHAYPALAYTGLKPWQIDIGGRFIDLLGIFGLVWDIRKPEKKSPENTLDGTPDIIETAAPEGISHLDPPAARLKAAIALAVMLIPLAGFLEAIRLLLSGQLGSIDLTLFLVFYAIQMFGVSMGFHRYLAHRAFKTSRTFRALLLIAGSMAAQGPILFWVTTHRRHHRYSDHPGDPHSPNLLGQTRWQRLKGLWYAHMPWMLAPDMTSWSVYAKDVLRDRSLFFFNQTYLLWVLAGVAIPAAIGGWVTESWAGAWSGFICGGLARMFLANQFAWAVGSICHRYGSQPFDNNDHSTNNWTVATLTFGEGLQNNHHAFPAWYRHGVHWYEPDLSGWVLTLLGKMGVVWDLRSPSRAAIEKARQKTN
;
A
#
# COMPACT_ATOMS: atom_id res chain seq x y z
N MET A 1 9.80 30.62 -59.74
CA MET A 1 9.20 29.29 -59.50
C MET A 1 8.91 29.27 -58.01
N ASP A 2 7.77 29.83 -57.64
CA ASP A 2 7.50 30.29 -56.27
C ASP A 2 7.11 29.15 -55.34
N MET A 3 7.83 29.09 -54.22
CA MET A 3 7.53 28.25 -53.07
C MET A 3 6.37 28.86 -52.27
N THR A 4 5.15 28.38 -52.52
CA THR A 4 4.07 28.47 -51.52
C THR A 4 3.91 27.13 -50.83
N ILE A 5 4.79 26.84 -49.87
CA ILE A 5 4.57 25.78 -48.88
C ILE A 5 3.47 26.30 -47.95
N THR A 6 2.28 25.69 -48.03
CA THR A 6 1.14 26.10 -47.19
C THR A 6 1.41 25.76 -45.71
N ALA A 7 0.79 26.48 -44.77
CA ALA A 7 0.91 26.20 -43.34
C ALA A 7 0.54 24.75 -42.94
N ASN A 8 -0.23 24.06 -43.79
CA ASN A 8 -0.61 22.65 -43.60
C ASN A 8 0.56 21.68 -43.83
N ASP A 9 1.44 21.99 -44.79
CA ASP A 9 2.66 21.21 -45.05
C ASP A 9 3.71 21.40 -43.95
N GLN A 10 3.83 22.60 -43.39
CA GLN A 10 4.75 22.87 -42.28
C GLN A 10 4.38 22.07 -41.01
N THR A 11 3.09 21.87 -40.73
CA THR A 11 2.66 21.02 -39.61
C THR A 11 3.07 19.56 -39.80
N GLY A 12 2.94 19.00 -41.01
CA GLY A 12 3.35 17.62 -41.29
C GLY A 12 4.87 17.40 -41.23
N ILE A 13 5.67 18.42 -41.58
CA ILE A 13 7.14 18.35 -41.46
C ILE A 13 7.57 18.24 -39.99
N ARG A 14 7.02 19.08 -39.10
CA ARG A 14 7.35 19.06 -37.67
C ARG A 14 6.95 17.75 -37.00
N GLU A 15 5.80 17.19 -37.37
CA GLU A 15 5.31 15.91 -36.85
C GLU A 15 6.25 14.75 -37.24
N ARG A 16 6.69 14.72 -38.50
CA ARG A 16 7.68 13.74 -38.98
C ARG A 16 9.04 13.89 -38.30
N GLN A 17 9.51 15.13 -38.09
CA GLN A 17 10.75 15.39 -37.36
C GLN A 17 10.68 14.87 -35.93
N LEU A 18 9.56 15.14 -35.23
CA LEU A 18 9.36 14.64 -33.88
C LEU A 18 9.31 13.11 -33.85
N ALA A 19 8.62 12.47 -34.81
CA ALA A 19 8.60 11.02 -34.93
C ALA A 19 10.00 10.43 -35.15
N TRP A 20 10.83 11.05 -35.99
CA TRP A 20 12.23 10.64 -36.18
C TRP A 20 13.07 10.78 -34.92
N ILE A 21 12.85 11.82 -34.12
CA ILE A 21 13.54 11.99 -32.83
C ILE A 21 13.08 10.90 -31.85
N THR A 22 11.77 10.71 -31.69
CA THR A 22 11.23 9.77 -30.69
C THR A 22 11.48 8.31 -31.05
N VAL A 23 11.47 7.94 -32.33
CA VAL A 23 11.72 6.56 -32.78
C VAL A 23 13.21 6.32 -33.08
N GLY A 24 13.85 7.27 -33.78
CA GLY A 24 15.21 7.12 -34.27
C GLY A 24 16.26 7.20 -33.16
N THR A 25 16.15 8.14 -32.22
CA THR A 25 17.15 8.30 -31.16
C THR A 25 17.25 7.07 -30.25
N PRO A 26 16.14 6.49 -29.72
CA PRO A 26 16.21 5.24 -28.97
C PRO A 26 16.70 4.05 -29.79
N THR A 27 16.38 4.00 -31.08
CA THR A 27 16.88 2.94 -31.98
C THR A 27 18.40 3.01 -32.13
N ILE A 28 18.95 4.19 -32.41
CA ILE A 28 20.41 4.38 -32.51
C ILE A 28 21.08 4.07 -31.18
N GLY A 29 20.53 4.56 -30.07
CA GLY A 29 21.05 4.26 -28.72
C GLY A 29 21.04 2.75 -28.42
N THR A 30 20.01 2.03 -28.87
CA THR A 30 19.93 0.57 -28.75
C THR A 30 20.99 -0.13 -29.58
N LEU A 31 21.21 0.29 -30.84
CA LEU A 31 22.26 -0.27 -31.68
C LEU A 31 23.66 -0.05 -31.08
N ILE A 32 23.92 1.13 -30.51
CA ILE A 32 25.16 1.42 -29.78
C ILE A 32 25.29 0.50 -28.57
N ALA A 33 24.23 0.35 -27.76
CA ALA A 33 24.25 -0.51 -26.59
C ALA A 33 24.52 -1.98 -26.94
N LEU A 34 23.92 -2.49 -28.03
CA LEU A 34 24.17 -3.85 -28.52
C LEU A 34 25.60 -4.01 -29.05
N GLY A 35 26.12 -2.99 -29.74
CA GLY A 35 27.51 -2.97 -30.18
C GLY A 35 28.49 -3.06 -29.00
N LEU A 36 28.31 -2.23 -27.97
CA LEU A 36 29.14 -2.27 -26.76
C LEU A 36 28.99 -3.60 -26.02
N ALA A 37 27.77 -4.09 -25.86
CA ALA A 37 27.51 -5.36 -25.20
C ALA A 37 28.15 -6.58 -25.89
N TRP A 38 28.35 -6.52 -27.21
CA TRP A 38 29.07 -7.56 -27.92
C TRP A 38 30.54 -7.67 -27.50
N TYR A 39 31.17 -6.53 -27.18
CA TYR A 39 32.57 -6.48 -26.77
C TYR A 39 32.76 -6.60 -25.26
N GLU A 40 31.89 -5.96 -24.47
CA GLU A 40 32.04 -5.81 -23.02
C GLU A 40 31.16 -6.76 -22.21
N GLY A 41 30.18 -7.40 -22.85
CA GLY A 41 29.14 -8.18 -22.17
C GLY A 41 28.03 -7.30 -21.57
N ILE A 42 27.07 -7.95 -20.89
CA ILE A 42 25.98 -7.28 -20.17
C ILE A 42 26.08 -7.67 -18.70
N GLY A 43 26.24 -6.69 -17.82
CA GLY A 43 26.35 -6.88 -16.38
C GLY A 43 25.02 -6.74 -15.62
N ALA A 44 25.10 -6.91 -14.30
CA ALA A 44 23.94 -6.78 -13.42
C ALA A 44 23.42 -5.33 -13.33
N LEU A 45 24.31 -4.35 -13.51
CA LEU A 45 23.95 -2.93 -13.49
C LEU A 45 23.03 -2.58 -14.67
N GLU A 46 23.41 -2.99 -15.89
CA GLU A 46 22.65 -2.77 -17.12
C GLU A 46 21.28 -3.43 -17.04
N ILE A 47 21.23 -4.70 -16.61
CA ILE A 47 19.98 -5.46 -16.46
C ILE A 47 19.09 -4.82 -15.39
N GLY A 48 19.66 -4.43 -14.25
CA GLY A 48 18.91 -3.79 -13.16
C GLY A 48 18.29 -2.46 -13.58
N LEU A 49 19.08 -1.60 -14.24
CA LEU A 49 18.63 -0.30 -14.75
C LEU A 49 17.58 -0.45 -15.85
N LEU A 50 17.79 -1.37 -16.80
CA LEU A 50 16.80 -1.69 -17.84
C LEU A 50 15.50 -2.18 -17.20
N CYS A 51 15.53 -3.26 -16.41
CA CYS A 51 14.32 -3.86 -15.84
C CYS A 51 13.56 -2.90 -14.92
N GLY A 52 14.27 -2.15 -14.07
CA GLY A 52 13.65 -1.18 -13.15
C GLY A 52 12.95 -0.04 -13.89
N MET A 53 13.65 0.59 -14.84
CA MET A 53 13.08 1.68 -15.63
C MET A 53 12.00 1.20 -16.61
N TYR A 54 12.15 -0.02 -17.14
CA TYR A 54 11.15 -0.65 -18.00
C TYR A 54 9.85 -0.85 -17.22
N LEU A 55 9.90 -1.48 -16.05
CA LEU A 55 8.71 -1.72 -15.25
C LEU A 55 8.04 -0.40 -14.82
N LEU A 56 8.82 0.58 -14.38
CA LEU A 56 8.30 1.90 -13.99
C LEU A 56 7.52 2.56 -15.12
N THR A 57 8.11 2.61 -16.32
CA THR A 57 7.50 3.31 -17.47
C THR A 57 6.41 2.48 -18.15
N ALA A 58 6.52 1.15 -18.19
CA ALA A 58 5.46 0.27 -18.65
C ALA A 58 4.21 0.37 -17.77
N LEU A 59 4.36 0.43 -16.43
CA LEU A 59 3.24 0.73 -15.52
C LEU A 59 2.71 2.16 -15.73
N GLY A 60 3.59 3.13 -15.98
CA GLY A 60 3.20 4.50 -16.33
C GLY A 60 2.31 4.57 -17.58
N VAL A 61 2.62 3.81 -18.62
CA VAL A 61 1.81 3.71 -19.85
C VAL A 61 0.53 2.91 -19.58
N GLU A 62 0.64 1.66 -19.14
CA GLU A 62 -0.51 0.73 -19.06
C GLU A 62 -1.47 1.05 -17.91
N VAL A 63 -0.97 1.46 -16.73
CA VAL A 63 -1.83 1.82 -15.59
C VAL A 63 -2.19 3.30 -15.63
N GLY A 64 -1.21 4.15 -15.95
CA GLY A 64 -1.39 5.60 -15.98
C GLY A 64 -2.10 6.11 -17.24
N LEU A 65 -1.38 6.21 -18.36
CA LEU A 65 -1.91 6.78 -19.61
C LEU A 65 -3.15 6.02 -20.11
N HIS A 66 -3.09 4.69 -20.05
CA HIS A 66 -4.13 3.82 -20.53
C HIS A 66 -5.32 3.70 -19.55
N ARG A 67 -5.18 2.98 -18.44
CA ARG A 67 -6.33 2.66 -17.56
C ARG A 67 -6.84 3.87 -16.76
N PHE A 68 -5.96 4.73 -16.27
CA PHE A 68 -6.33 5.88 -15.44
C PHE A 68 -6.79 7.08 -16.28
N PHE A 69 -5.93 7.65 -17.14
CA PHE A 69 -6.26 8.86 -17.89
C PHE A 69 -7.24 8.62 -19.05
N SER A 70 -7.09 7.51 -19.79
CA SER A 70 -7.95 7.26 -20.94
C SER A 70 -9.30 6.65 -20.56
N HIS A 71 -9.32 5.67 -19.65
CA HIS A 71 -10.53 4.89 -19.33
C HIS A 71 -11.16 5.17 -17.96
N ARG A 72 -10.49 5.94 -17.10
CA ARG A 72 -10.99 6.29 -15.74
C ARG A 72 -11.39 5.06 -14.94
N ALA A 73 -10.56 4.02 -15.01
CA ALA A 73 -10.85 2.74 -14.39
C ALA A 73 -10.83 2.77 -12.85
N PHE A 74 -10.23 3.79 -12.26
CA PHE A 74 -10.17 4.04 -10.81
C PHE A 74 -9.91 5.53 -10.53
N LYS A 75 -10.05 5.95 -9.27
CA LYS A 75 -9.73 7.30 -8.78
C LYS A 75 -8.48 7.29 -7.90
N ALA A 76 -7.77 8.41 -7.87
CA ALA A 76 -6.53 8.56 -7.13
C ALA A 76 -6.36 10.01 -6.63
N GLY A 77 -5.54 10.19 -5.58
CA GLY A 77 -5.19 11.53 -5.08
C GLY A 77 -4.09 12.20 -5.91
N PRO A 78 -3.81 13.50 -5.71
CA PRO A 78 -2.91 14.29 -6.55
C PRO A 78 -1.49 13.72 -6.70
N GLY A 79 -0.93 13.15 -5.63
CA GLY A 79 0.41 12.55 -5.67
C GLY A 79 0.50 11.33 -6.59
N VAL A 80 -0.52 10.46 -6.54
CA VAL A 80 -0.61 9.26 -7.39
C VAL A 80 -0.93 9.65 -8.85
N THR A 81 -1.78 10.66 -9.05
CA THR A 81 -2.02 11.26 -10.37
C THR A 81 -0.72 11.79 -10.99
N ALA A 82 0.07 12.55 -10.22
CA ALA A 82 1.36 13.06 -10.68
C ALA A 82 2.36 11.94 -10.98
N PHE A 83 2.42 10.90 -10.13
CA PHE A 83 3.25 9.73 -10.37
C PHE A 83 2.94 9.08 -11.73
N PHE A 84 1.68 8.78 -12.02
CA PHE A 84 1.29 8.16 -13.30
C PHE A 84 1.58 9.05 -14.50
N ALA A 85 1.35 10.36 -14.36
CA ALA A 85 1.67 11.34 -15.40
C ALA A 85 3.18 11.38 -15.73
N ILE A 86 4.02 11.42 -14.69
CA ILE A 86 5.48 11.49 -14.83
C ILE A 86 6.02 10.17 -15.38
N ALA A 87 5.66 9.03 -14.76
CA ALA A 87 6.13 7.71 -15.18
C ALA A 87 5.70 7.37 -16.62
N GLY A 88 4.47 7.71 -17.01
CA GLY A 88 4.00 7.53 -18.39
C GLY A 88 4.72 8.46 -19.38
N SER A 89 4.99 9.71 -18.99
CA SER A 89 5.73 10.64 -19.85
C SER A 89 7.20 10.23 -20.04
N MET A 90 7.82 9.63 -19.04
CA MET A 90 9.19 9.07 -19.13
C MET A 90 9.32 7.96 -20.18
N ALA A 91 8.21 7.35 -20.63
CA ALA A 91 8.19 6.38 -21.72
C ALA A 91 8.37 7.00 -23.11
N ALA A 92 8.31 8.33 -23.23
CA ALA A 92 8.49 9.08 -24.49
C ALA A 92 7.43 8.83 -25.60
N GLN A 93 6.25 8.32 -25.25
CA GLN A 93 5.14 8.04 -26.20
C GLN A 93 4.25 9.25 -26.52
N GLY A 94 4.67 10.44 -26.11
CA GLY A 94 3.94 11.69 -26.25
C GLY A 94 3.23 12.14 -24.97
N PRO A 95 2.78 13.40 -24.93
CA PRO A 95 2.22 14.00 -23.72
C PRO A 95 0.84 13.42 -23.39
N ILE A 96 0.44 13.52 -22.12
CA ILE A 96 -0.75 12.86 -21.53
C ILE A 96 -2.01 13.09 -22.37
N LEU A 97 -2.28 14.34 -22.75
CA LEU A 97 -3.48 14.70 -23.51
C LEU A 97 -3.47 14.11 -24.91
N PHE A 98 -2.29 14.08 -25.56
CA PHE A 98 -2.14 13.48 -26.89
C PHE A 98 -2.37 11.98 -26.83
N TRP A 99 -1.71 11.29 -25.90
CA TRP A 99 -1.80 9.85 -25.76
C TRP A 99 -3.25 9.43 -25.49
N ALA A 100 -3.89 10.05 -24.48
CA ALA A 100 -5.26 9.74 -24.12
C ALA A 100 -6.28 10.08 -25.21
N ALA A 101 -6.11 11.20 -25.93
CA ALA A 101 -6.98 11.56 -27.04
C ALA A 101 -6.85 10.57 -28.20
N THR A 102 -5.62 10.20 -28.56
CA THR A 102 -5.34 9.23 -29.62
C THR A 102 -5.93 7.87 -29.27
N HIS A 103 -5.79 7.43 -28.01
CA HIS A 103 -6.37 6.17 -27.56
C HIS A 103 -7.90 6.17 -27.54
N ARG A 104 -8.53 7.25 -27.06
CA ARG A 104 -10.00 7.39 -27.10
C ARG A 104 -10.53 7.49 -28.52
N GLN A 105 -9.80 8.14 -29.42
CA GLN A 105 -10.10 8.16 -30.86
C GLN A 105 -10.02 6.74 -31.43
N HIS A 106 -8.96 5.99 -31.12
CA HIS A 106 -8.83 4.58 -31.50
C HIS A 106 -10.03 3.75 -31.03
N HIS A 107 -10.46 3.84 -29.76
CA HIS A 107 -11.66 3.12 -29.28
C HIS A 107 -12.97 3.53 -29.99
N SER A 108 -13.06 4.80 -30.40
CA SER A 108 -14.24 5.33 -31.09
C SER A 108 -14.34 4.81 -32.52
N PHE A 109 -13.21 4.72 -33.21
CA PHE A 109 -13.11 4.40 -34.63
C PHE A 109 -12.39 3.07 -34.92
N THR A 110 -12.24 2.19 -33.94
CA THR A 110 -11.38 1.00 -34.02
C THR A 110 -11.56 0.23 -35.32
N ASP A 111 -10.46 0.02 -36.04
CA ASP A 111 -10.43 -0.69 -37.33
C ASP A 111 -11.31 -0.08 -38.44
N LYS A 112 -11.58 1.22 -38.35
CA LYS A 112 -12.33 2.02 -39.34
C LYS A 112 -11.58 3.30 -39.67
N GLU A 113 -12.06 3.98 -40.70
CA GLU A 113 -11.59 5.33 -41.05
C GLU A 113 -11.67 6.25 -39.82
N GLY A 114 -10.58 6.95 -39.53
CA GLY A 114 -10.45 7.79 -38.32
C GLY A 114 -9.71 7.13 -37.16
N ASP A 115 -9.43 5.81 -37.20
CA ASP A 115 -8.49 5.17 -36.28
C ASP A 115 -7.04 5.56 -36.65
N PRO A 116 -6.29 6.20 -35.73
CA PRO A 116 -4.95 6.70 -36.04
C PRO A 116 -3.94 5.60 -36.37
N HIS A 117 -4.15 4.36 -35.94
CA HIS A 117 -3.17 3.28 -36.07
C HIS A 117 -3.80 1.92 -36.38
N SER A 118 -4.88 1.89 -37.17
CA SER A 118 -5.50 0.62 -37.56
C SER A 118 -4.62 -0.17 -38.54
N PRO A 119 -4.41 -1.49 -38.31
CA PRO A 119 -3.77 -2.36 -39.28
C PRO A 119 -4.69 -2.87 -40.39
N CYS A 120 -5.96 -2.44 -40.42
CA CYS A 120 -7.02 -3.04 -41.24
C CYS A 120 -7.48 -2.20 -42.45
N LEU A 121 -6.89 -1.01 -42.67
CA LEU A 121 -7.36 -0.05 -43.68
C LEU A 121 -6.71 -0.20 -45.07
N GLU A 122 -5.58 -0.90 -45.19
CA GLU A 122 -4.76 -0.97 -46.43
C GLU A 122 -5.30 -1.93 -47.52
N GLY A 123 -6.47 -2.55 -47.32
CA GLY A 123 -7.13 -3.42 -48.30
C GLY A 123 -6.82 -4.93 -48.19
N ASN A 124 -7.24 -5.70 -49.20
CA ASN A 124 -7.18 -7.16 -49.21
C ASN A 124 -5.95 -7.68 -50.00
N GLY A 125 -5.03 -8.38 -49.32
CA GLY A 125 -3.84 -9.02 -49.93
C GLY A 125 -2.66 -9.13 -48.96
N PHE A 126 -1.65 -9.95 -49.25
CA PHE A 126 -0.49 -10.14 -48.35
C PHE A 126 0.31 -8.83 -48.15
N ILE A 127 0.60 -8.11 -49.24
CA ILE A 127 1.37 -6.86 -49.20
C ILE A 127 0.59 -5.76 -48.45
N ALA A 128 -0.70 -5.59 -48.76
CA ALA A 128 -1.59 -4.67 -48.04
C ALA A 128 -1.63 -4.97 -46.54
N ARG A 129 -1.73 -6.25 -46.18
CA ARG A 129 -1.71 -6.71 -44.78
C ARG A 129 -0.41 -6.40 -44.05
N LEU A 130 0.74 -6.48 -44.74
CA LEU A 130 2.05 -6.10 -44.19
C LEU A 130 2.18 -4.58 -44.04
N LYS A 131 1.73 -3.81 -45.03
CA LYS A 131 1.69 -2.34 -44.94
C LYS A 131 0.84 -1.87 -43.76
N GLY A 132 -0.35 -2.44 -43.59
CA GLY A 132 -1.24 -2.13 -42.47
C GLY A 132 -0.61 -2.49 -41.12
N TRP A 133 0.02 -3.66 -41.02
CA TRP A 133 0.75 -4.04 -39.81
C TRP A 133 1.90 -3.07 -39.47
N TRP A 134 2.71 -2.70 -40.46
CA TRP A 134 3.81 -1.74 -40.29
C TRP A 134 3.30 -0.34 -39.90
N HIS A 135 2.21 0.10 -40.54
CA HIS A 135 1.54 1.35 -40.22
C HIS A 135 1.09 1.37 -38.75
N ALA A 136 0.35 0.35 -38.32
CA ALA A 136 -0.13 0.22 -36.93
C ALA A 136 1.00 0.10 -35.90
N HIS A 137 2.13 -0.49 -36.28
CA HIS A 137 3.27 -0.65 -35.40
C HIS A 137 4.02 0.68 -35.22
N VAL A 138 4.48 1.32 -36.30
CA VAL A 138 5.31 2.52 -36.20
C VAL A 138 5.00 3.59 -37.25
N GLY A 139 4.49 3.19 -38.41
CA GLY A 139 4.28 4.11 -39.54
C GLY A 139 3.32 5.26 -39.23
N TRP A 140 2.30 5.03 -38.41
CA TRP A 140 1.30 6.04 -38.05
C TRP A 140 1.89 7.27 -37.34
N LEU A 141 2.99 7.12 -36.61
CA LEU A 141 3.67 8.22 -35.92
C LEU A 141 4.17 9.30 -36.89
N PHE A 142 4.45 8.91 -38.14
CA PHE A 142 4.93 9.80 -39.20
C PHE A 142 3.81 10.47 -40.00
N THR A 143 2.56 10.05 -39.77
CA THR A 143 1.37 10.55 -40.49
C THR A 143 0.31 11.15 -39.58
N VAL A 144 0.42 10.94 -38.26
CA VAL A 144 -0.56 11.44 -37.29
C VAL A 144 -0.55 12.95 -37.20
N LYS A 145 -1.71 13.55 -37.48
CA LYS A 145 -1.90 15.00 -37.36
C LYS A 145 -2.22 15.37 -35.93
N ARG A 146 -1.44 16.30 -35.38
CA ARG A 146 -1.51 16.73 -33.99
C ARG A 146 -2.51 17.87 -33.78
N LYS A 147 -3.78 17.65 -34.17
CA LYS A 147 -4.85 18.68 -34.17
C LYS A 147 -6.13 18.17 -33.49
N ASN A 148 -6.90 19.09 -32.91
CA ASN A 148 -8.25 18.89 -32.33
C ASN A 148 -8.37 17.83 -31.21
N TRP A 149 -7.28 17.41 -30.57
CA TRP A 149 -7.31 16.38 -29.52
C TRP A 149 -8.18 16.73 -28.32
N SER A 150 -8.34 18.02 -28.02
CA SER A 150 -9.20 18.50 -26.93
C SER A 150 -10.64 17.99 -27.02
N GLN A 151 -11.13 17.65 -28.22
CA GLN A 151 -12.46 17.10 -28.42
C GLN A 151 -12.65 15.69 -27.83
N PHE A 152 -11.58 14.90 -27.72
CA PHE A 152 -11.63 13.53 -27.19
C PHE A 152 -11.35 13.47 -25.68
N VAL A 153 -10.77 14.53 -25.10
CA VAL A 153 -10.37 14.60 -23.69
C VAL A 153 -10.78 15.93 -23.00
N PRO A 154 -12.03 16.42 -23.17
CA PRO A 154 -12.45 17.69 -22.58
C PRO A 154 -12.32 17.70 -21.05
N ASP A 155 -12.47 16.53 -20.45
CA ASP A 155 -12.28 16.30 -19.03
C ASP A 155 -10.85 16.49 -18.54
N LEU A 156 -9.87 15.90 -19.23
CA LEU A 156 -8.47 16.04 -18.85
C LEU A 156 -7.98 17.47 -19.11
N PHE A 157 -8.54 18.11 -20.14
CA PHE A 157 -8.25 19.51 -20.46
C PHE A 157 -8.80 20.48 -19.40
N SER A 158 -9.91 20.14 -18.75
CA SER A 158 -10.48 20.96 -17.67
C SER A 158 -9.69 20.90 -16.35
N ASP A 159 -8.83 19.89 -16.18
CA ASP A 159 -8.00 19.72 -14.98
C ASP A 159 -6.67 20.46 -15.11
N ARG A 160 -6.52 21.54 -14.32
CA ARG A 160 -5.31 22.38 -14.31
C ARG A 160 -4.04 21.61 -13.93
N THR A 161 -4.15 20.60 -13.07
CA THR A 161 -3.00 19.79 -12.64
C THR A 161 -2.51 18.92 -13.80
N ILE A 162 -3.44 18.27 -14.50
CA ILE A 162 -3.12 17.43 -15.67
C ILE A 162 -2.52 18.29 -16.80
N VAL A 163 -3.10 19.46 -17.07
CA VAL A 163 -2.56 20.38 -18.09
C VAL A 163 -1.14 20.83 -17.75
N LYS A 164 -0.85 21.17 -16.49
CA LYS A 164 0.51 21.51 -16.04
C LYS A 164 1.47 20.33 -16.24
N LEU A 165 1.11 19.14 -15.76
CA LEU A 165 1.93 17.93 -15.93
C LEU A 165 2.20 17.63 -17.41
N ASN A 166 1.20 17.84 -18.26
CA ASN A 166 1.29 17.70 -19.71
C ASN A 166 2.26 18.71 -20.35
N GLN A 167 2.29 19.96 -19.87
CA GLN A 167 3.21 21.00 -20.38
C GLN A 167 4.68 20.69 -20.09
N TYR A 168 4.97 20.02 -18.97
CA TYR A 168 6.33 19.59 -18.60
C TYR A 168 6.76 18.26 -19.25
N TYR A 169 6.05 17.78 -20.27
CA TYR A 169 6.32 16.49 -20.91
C TYR A 169 7.81 16.26 -21.26
N PHE A 170 8.47 17.21 -21.91
CA PHE A 170 9.87 17.07 -22.30
C PHE A 170 10.82 17.04 -21.10
N LEU A 171 10.48 17.71 -20.00
CA LEU A 171 11.23 17.59 -18.75
C LEU A 171 11.13 16.16 -18.20
N TRP A 172 9.94 15.55 -18.23
CA TRP A 172 9.76 14.18 -17.77
C TRP A 172 10.50 13.17 -18.65
N VAL A 173 10.50 13.36 -19.98
CA VAL A 173 11.32 12.54 -20.90
C VAL A 173 12.81 12.68 -20.57
N LEU A 174 13.28 13.91 -20.35
CA LEU A 174 14.68 14.17 -19.99
C LEU A 174 15.06 13.52 -18.65
N LEU A 175 14.22 13.64 -17.62
CA LEU A 175 14.43 12.92 -16.36
C LEU A 175 14.37 11.40 -16.53
N GLY A 176 13.56 10.93 -17.47
CA GLY A 176 13.58 9.55 -17.96
C GLY A 176 14.97 9.09 -18.34
N LEU A 177 15.78 9.93 -18.98
CA LEU A 177 17.16 9.62 -19.36
C LEU A 177 18.15 9.88 -18.22
N LEU A 178 18.03 11.01 -17.53
CA LEU A 178 19.00 11.45 -16.51
C LEU A 178 18.98 10.60 -15.23
N ILE A 179 17.80 10.13 -14.79
CA ILE A 179 17.69 9.33 -13.57
C ILE A 179 18.51 8.04 -13.66
N PRO A 180 18.33 7.15 -14.67
CA PRO A 180 19.13 5.95 -14.76
C PRO A 180 20.61 6.25 -15.05
N THR A 181 20.94 7.33 -15.77
CA THR A 181 22.33 7.79 -15.92
C THR A 181 22.96 8.13 -14.57
N ALA A 182 22.27 8.90 -13.72
CA ALA A 182 22.77 9.29 -12.41
C ALA A 182 22.88 8.09 -11.46
N ILE A 183 21.91 7.16 -11.49
CA ILE A 183 21.97 5.93 -10.69
C ILE A 183 23.16 5.06 -11.14
N GLY A 184 23.33 4.87 -12.45
CA GLY A 184 24.46 4.12 -12.99
C GLY A 184 25.81 4.72 -12.62
N ALA A 185 25.94 6.05 -12.75
CA ALA A 185 27.14 6.78 -12.32
C ALA A 185 27.41 6.63 -10.81
N ALA A 186 26.37 6.65 -9.97
CA ALA A 186 26.51 6.57 -8.53
C ALA A 186 26.87 5.16 -8.04
N ILE A 187 26.32 4.12 -8.65
CA ILE A 187 26.58 2.71 -8.28
C ILE A 187 27.99 2.31 -8.71
N ASP A 188 28.36 2.59 -9.96
CA ASP A 188 29.66 2.20 -10.51
C ASP A 188 30.78 3.18 -10.19
N GLN A 189 30.42 4.41 -9.76
CA GLN A 189 31.34 5.52 -9.50
C GLN A 189 32.22 5.88 -10.71
N SER A 190 31.67 5.72 -11.92
CA SER A 190 32.41 5.93 -13.16
C SER A 190 31.57 6.54 -14.29
N TYR A 191 32.24 7.03 -15.34
CA TYR A 191 31.58 7.46 -16.57
C TYR A 191 30.99 6.28 -17.35
N HIS A 192 31.55 5.07 -17.19
CA HIS A 192 31.06 3.86 -17.83
C HIS A 192 29.69 3.49 -17.25
N GLY A 193 29.54 3.49 -15.93
CA GLY A 193 28.23 3.32 -15.28
C GLY A 193 27.20 4.39 -15.69
N ALA A 194 27.63 5.64 -15.89
CA ALA A 194 26.77 6.70 -16.40
C ALA A 194 26.25 6.38 -17.83
N LEU A 195 27.16 5.95 -18.72
CA LEU A 195 26.84 5.55 -20.08
C LEU A 195 25.94 4.32 -20.10
N ALA A 196 26.23 3.30 -19.27
CA ALA A 196 25.40 2.12 -19.09
C ALA A 196 23.98 2.49 -18.68
N GLY A 197 23.82 3.42 -17.72
CA GLY A 197 22.51 3.92 -17.31
C GLY A 197 21.77 4.70 -18.41
N LEU A 198 22.47 5.53 -19.19
CA LEU A 198 21.87 6.24 -20.31
C LEU A 198 21.41 5.28 -21.43
N LEU A 199 22.23 4.30 -21.77
CA LEU A 199 21.96 3.36 -22.83
C LEU A 199 20.87 2.35 -22.41
N TRP A 200 21.10 1.59 -21.34
CA TRP A 200 20.22 0.48 -20.93
C TRP A 200 18.97 0.97 -20.20
N GLY A 201 19.15 1.82 -19.19
CA GLY A 201 18.05 2.41 -18.44
C GLY A 201 17.32 3.50 -19.22
N GLY A 202 17.96 4.14 -20.21
CA GLY A 202 17.38 5.18 -21.07
C GLY A 202 16.90 4.65 -22.42
N PHE A 203 17.79 4.59 -23.42
CA PHE A 203 17.43 4.35 -24.83
C PHE A 203 16.91 2.94 -25.14
N VAL A 204 17.61 1.89 -24.69
CA VAL A 204 17.17 0.49 -24.87
C VAL A 204 15.80 0.28 -24.23
N ARG A 205 15.62 0.83 -23.03
CA ARG A 205 14.32 0.78 -22.34
C ARG A 205 13.21 1.48 -23.12
N ILE A 206 13.43 2.70 -23.61
CA ILE A 206 12.42 3.41 -24.43
C ILE A 206 12.10 2.58 -25.67
N PHE A 207 13.12 2.10 -26.39
CA PHE A 207 12.96 1.26 -27.56
C PHE A 207 12.10 0.01 -27.28
N LEU A 208 12.39 -0.71 -26.20
CA LEU A 208 11.65 -1.94 -25.86
C LEU A 208 10.22 -1.68 -25.36
N VAL A 209 9.99 -0.62 -24.56
CA VAL A 209 8.65 -0.27 -24.07
C VAL A 209 7.76 0.18 -25.22
N ASP A 210 8.31 0.96 -26.15
CA ASP A 210 7.60 1.44 -27.33
C ASP A 210 7.21 0.29 -28.26
N ASN A 211 8.16 -0.58 -28.61
CA ASN A 211 7.87 -1.75 -29.44
C ASN A 211 6.85 -2.69 -28.76
N ALA A 212 6.91 -2.87 -27.44
CA ALA A 212 5.91 -3.64 -26.70
C ALA A 212 4.52 -3.00 -26.80
N THR A 213 4.43 -1.68 -26.65
CA THR A 213 3.16 -0.92 -26.75
C THR A 213 2.61 -0.98 -28.18
N TRP A 214 3.46 -0.77 -29.18
CA TRP A 214 3.10 -0.81 -30.58
C TRP A 214 2.68 -2.20 -31.07
N CYS A 215 3.19 -3.27 -30.44
CA CYS A 215 2.69 -4.63 -30.66
C CYS A 215 1.23 -4.80 -30.24
N VAL A 216 0.72 -4.01 -29.28
CA VAL A 216 -0.71 -4.02 -28.92
C VAL A 216 -1.54 -3.53 -30.12
N ASN A 217 -1.13 -2.41 -30.73
CA ASN A 217 -1.82 -1.85 -31.89
C ASN A 217 -1.70 -2.78 -33.11
N SER A 218 -0.51 -3.31 -33.38
CA SER A 218 -0.24 -4.06 -34.61
C SER A 218 -0.57 -5.56 -34.49
N MET A 219 0.00 -6.25 -33.51
CA MET A 219 -0.16 -7.69 -33.36
C MET A 219 -1.50 -8.04 -32.70
N ALA A 220 -1.92 -7.31 -31.66
CA ALA A 220 -3.14 -7.65 -30.93
C ALA A 220 -4.44 -7.30 -31.68
N HIS A 221 -4.38 -6.64 -32.84
CA HIS A 221 -5.51 -6.50 -33.78
C HIS A 221 -5.50 -7.53 -34.92
N ARG A 222 -4.48 -8.39 -34.99
CA ARG A 222 -4.29 -9.31 -36.13
C ARG A 222 -4.10 -10.77 -35.72
N PHE A 223 -3.46 -11.01 -34.58
CA PHE A 223 -3.08 -12.34 -34.10
C PHE A 223 -3.61 -12.60 -32.69
N GLY A 224 -3.91 -13.86 -32.39
CA GLY A 224 -4.36 -14.28 -31.05
C GLY A 224 -5.83 -14.68 -30.98
N ARG A 225 -6.29 -14.91 -29.74
CA ARG A 225 -7.63 -15.45 -29.44
C ARG A 225 -8.64 -14.33 -29.23
N ARG A 226 -9.91 -14.55 -29.59
CA ARG A 226 -10.98 -13.56 -29.45
C ARG A 226 -12.15 -14.12 -28.64
N PRO A 227 -11.98 -14.30 -27.31
CA PRO A 227 -12.99 -14.92 -26.47
C PRO A 227 -14.24 -14.07 -26.24
N ASN A 228 -14.17 -12.75 -26.40
CA ASN A 228 -15.30 -11.83 -26.25
C ASN A 228 -15.72 -11.29 -27.62
N THR A 229 -17.03 -11.19 -27.84
CA THR A 229 -17.60 -10.56 -29.02
C THR A 229 -17.39 -9.04 -28.94
N THR A 230 -16.61 -8.50 -29.88
CA THR A 230 -16.39 -7.05 -30.06
C THR A 230 -16.84 -6.62 -31.47
N ARG A 231 -16.79 -5.32 -31.78
CA ARG A 231 -17.06 -4.81 -33.13
C ARG A 231 -15.80 -4.67 -34.01
N ASP A 232 -14.63 -4.87 -33.41
CA ASP A 232 -13.29 -4.69 -33.98
C ASP A 232 -12.53 -6.01 -34.12
N ASN A 233 -11.27 -5.96 -34.58
CA ASN A 233 -10.40 -7.14 -34.72
C ASN A 233 -9.47 -7.37 -33.52
N SER A 234 -9.74 -6.78 -32.35
CA SER A 234 -8.93 -6.98 -31.15
C SER A 234 -8.86 -8.46 -30.72
N ARG A 235 -7.69 -8.88 -30.22
CA ARG A 235 -7.32 -10.26 -29.87
C ARG A 235 -6.41 -10.28 -28.65
N ASN A 236 -6.50 -11.37 -27.90
CA ASN A 236 -5.65 -11.67 -26.76
C ASN A 236 -4.38 -12.42 -27.20
N LEU A 237 -3.22 -11.88 -26.81
CA LEU A 237 -1.88 -12.45 -27.00
C LEU A 237 -1.22 -12.65 -25.64
N PHE A 238 -1.14 -13.90 -25.17
CA PHE A 238 -0.71 -14.19 -23.80
C PHE A 238 0.73 -13.72 -23.51
N TRP A 239 1.65 -13.94 -24.46
CA TRP A 239 3.06 -13.61 -24.27
C TRP A 239 3.28 -12.10 -24.22
N LEU A 240 2.42 -11.31 -24.88
CA LEU A 240 2.48 -9.86 -24.88
C LEU A 240 2.06 -9.28 -23.52
N ALA A 241 1.31 -10.02 -22.71
CA ALA A 241 0.85 -9.57 -21.40
C ALA A 241 1.99 -9.31 -20.40
N ILE A 242 3.16 -9.94 -20.57
CA ILE A 242 4.34 -9.70 -19.72
C ILE A 242 5.02 -8.36 -20.05
N PRO A 243 5.53 -8.12 -21.28
CA PRO A 243 6.20 -6.87 -21.62
C PRO A 243 5.26 -5.66 -21.56
N THR A 244 3.96 -5.84 -21.82
CA THR A 244 2.96 -4.75 -21.71
C THR A 244 2.31 -4.66 -20.33
N VAL A 245 2.82 -5.42 -19.35
CA VAL A 245 2.29 -5.49 -17.97
C VAL A 245 0.78 -5.70 -17.88
N GLY A 246 0.17 -6.36 -18.87
CA GLY A 246 -1.27 -6.67 -18.94
C GLY A 246 -1.95 -6.26 -20.25
N GLY A 247 -1.36 -5.36 -21.04
CA GLY A 247 -1.95 -4.87 -22.30
C GLY A 247 -2.19 -5.94 -23.38
N GLY A 248 -1.53 -7.10 -23.28
CA GLY A 248 -1.72 -8.24 -24.19
C GLY A 248 -3.11 -8.87 -24.19
N TRP A 249 -3.95 -8.60 -23.17
CA TRP A 249 -5.35 -9.05 -23.14
C TRP A 249 -6.29 -8.08 -23.87
N HIS A 250 -5.95 -7.76 -25.11
CA HIS A 250 -6.56 -6.64 -25.83
C HIS A 250 -8.03 -6.85 -26.22
N ASN A 251 -8.44 -8.10 -26.52
CA ASN A 251 -9.86 -8.39 -26.77
C ASN A 251 -10.71 -8.30 -25.49
N ASN A 252 -10.14 -8.66 -24.33
CA ASN A 252 -10.82 -8.45 -23.06
C ASN A 252 -11.03 -6.95 -22.80
N HIS A 253 -9.97 -6.17 -23.05
CA HIS A 253 -9.99 -4.72 -22.90
C HIS A 253 -11.03 -4.05 -23.81
N HIS A 254 -11.04 -4.38 -25.10
CA HIS A 254 -12.02 -3.81 -26.05
C HIS A 254 -13.48 -4.21 -25.74
N ALA A 255 -13.70 -5.35 -25.11
CA ALA A 255 -15.03 -5.75 -24.63
C ALA A 255 -15.46 -4.97 -23.39
N TYR A 256 -14.53 -4.64 -22.50
CA TYR A 256 -14.82 -4.00 -21.21
C TYR A 256 -13.82 -2.86 -20.87
N PRO A 257 -13.78 -1.78 -21.67
CA PRO A 257 -12.72 -0.77 -21.59
C PRO A 257 -12.69 0.00 -20.26
N ALA A 258 -13.82 0.05 -19.56
CA ALA A 258 -13.94 0.73 -18.27
C ALA A 258 -13.32 -0.04 -17.09
N LEU A 259 -12.94 -1.31 -17.25
CA LEU A 259 -12.40 -2.12 -16.16
C LEU A 259 -10.94 -1.76 -15.86
N ALA A 260 -10.58 -1.83 -14.58
CA ALA A 260 -9.19 -1.68 -14.12
C ALA A 260 -8.32 -2.90 -14.46
N TYR A 261 -8.94 -3.99 -14.94
CA TYR A 261 -8.28 -5.23 -15.30
C TYR A 261 -8.49 -5.52 -16.78
N THR A 262 -7.42 -5.90 -17.44
CA THR A 262 -7.48 -6.50 -18.78
C THR A 262 -7.49 -8.03 -18.67
N GLY A 263 -6.95 -8.60 -17.58
CA GLY A 263 -7.06 -10.01 -17.26
C GLY A 263 -8.40 -10.35 -16.59
N LEU A 264 -9.24 -11.15 -17.25
CA LEU A 264 -10.57 -11.55 -16.74
C LEU A 264 -10.57 -12.94 -16.11
N LYS A 265 -9.53 -13.76 -16.32
CA LYS A 265 -9.39 -15.10 -15.74
C LYS A 265 -8.21 -15.17 -14.78
N PRO A 266 -8.24 -16.03 -13.74
CA PRO A 266 -7.17 -16.11 -12.74
C PRO A 266 -5.76 -16.40 -13.30
N TRP A 267 -5.67 -17.14 -14.41
CA TRP A 267 -4.41 -17.47 -15.09
C TRP A 267 -3.92 -16.39 -16.06
N GLN A 268 -4.74 -15.36 -16.35
CA GLN A 268 -4.33 -14.25 -17.20
C GLN A 268 -3.44 -13.30 -16.41
N ILE A 269 -2.16 -13.24 -16.80
CA ILE A 269 -1.15 -12.38 -16.16
C ILE A 269 -1.50 -10.92 -16.45
N ASP A 270 -1.90 -10.17 -15.43
CA ASP A 270 -2.24 -8.74 -15.52
C ASP A 270 -1.52 -7.99 -14.38
N ILE A 271 -0.24 -7.69 -14.61
CA ILE A 271 0.64 -7.05 -13.62
C ILE A 271 0.09 -5.67 -13.24
N GLY A 272 -0.40 -4.89 -14.22
CA GLY A 272 -1.02 -3.59 -14.00
C GLY A 272 -2.28 -3.67 -13.14
N GLY A 273 -3.14 -4.66 -13.37
CA GLY A 273 -4.34 -4.89 -12.55
C GLY A 273 -3.98 -5.24 -11.10
N ARG A 274 -2.93 -6.06 -10.91
CA ARG A 274 -2.40 -6.38 -9.57
C ARG A 274 -1.73 -5.19 -8.89
N PHE A 275 -1.07 -4.33 -9.66
CA PHE A 275 -0.48 -3.10 -9.14
C PHE A 275 -1.57 -2.12 -8.66
N ILE A 276 -2.68 -1.97 -9.41
CA ILE A 276 -3.84 -1.18 -8.98
C ILE A 276 -4.44 -1.76 -7.68
N ASP A 277 -4.54 -3.09 -7.57
CA ASP A 277 -4.97 -3.75 -6.32
C ASP A 277 -4.07 -3.40 -5.13
N LEU A 278 -2.76 -3.46 -5.32
CA LEU A 278 -1.78 -3.12 -4.30
C LEU A 278 -1.95 -1.67 -3.84
N LEU A 279 -2.07 -0.72 -4.77
CA LEU A 279 -2.35 0.68 -4.45
C LEU A 279 -3.68 0.84 -3.69
N GLY A 280 -4.70 0.04 -4.05
CA GLY A 280 -6.00 0.03 -3.38
C GLY A 280 -5.96 -0.52 -1.96
N ILE A 281 -5.05 -1.46 -1.67
CA ILE A 281 -4.77 -1.93 -0.30
C ILE A 281 -4.24 -0.78 0.53
N PHE A 282 -3.27 -0.03 0.01
CA PHE A 282 -2.69 1.13 0.69
C PHE A 282 -3.61 2.37 0.72
N GLY A 283 -4.82 2.29 0.16
CA GLY A 283 -5.75 3.43 0.09
C GLY A 283 -5.28 4.56 -0.84
N LEU A 284 -4.28 4.30 -1.69
CA LEU A 284 -3.73 5.26 -2.64
C LEU A 284 -4.66 5.47 -3.86
N VAL A 285 -5.51 4.48 -4.14
CA VAL A 285 -6.56 4.52 -5.17
C VAL A 285 -7.88 3.97 -4.64
N TRP A 286 -9.00 4.46 -5.17
CA TRP A 286 -10.37 4.06 -4.79
C TRP A 286 -11.28 4.00 -6.02
N ASP A 287 -12.55 3.59 -5.84
CA ASP A 287 -13.53 3.40 -6.92
C ASP A 287 -13.00 2.54 -8.08
N ILE A 288 -12.25 1.47 -7.75
CA ILE A 288 -11.64 0.57 -8.74
C ILE A 288 -12.75 -0.23 -9.43
N ARG A 289 -12.91 -0.05 -10.74
CA ARG A 289 -13.89 -0.76 -11.56
C ARG A 289 -13.42 -2.19 -11.81
N LYS A 290 -14.14 -3.18 -11.25
CA LYS A 290 -13.80 -4.61 -11.35
C LYS A 290 -14.88 -5.37 -12.13
N PRO A 291 -14.56 -6.53 -12.74
CA PRO A 291 -15.59 -7.38 -13.33
C PRO A 291 -16.60 -7.78 -12.26
N GLU A 292 -17.90 -7.65 -12.55
CA GLU A 292 -18.94 -8.20 -11.68
C GLU A 292 -18.72 -9.70 -11.52
N LYS A 293 -18.45 -10.14 -10.29
CA LYS A 293 -18.62 -11.55 -9.97
C LYS A 293 -20.11 -11.79 -9.86
N LYS A 294 -20.69 -12.58 -10.78
CA LYS A 294 -21.90 -13.32 -10.45
C LYS A 294 -21.55 -14.19 -9.25
N SER A 295 -21.92 -13.75 -8.05
CA SER A 295 -21.98 -14.65 -6.91
C SER A 295 -22.95 -15.77 -7.29
N PRO A 296 -22.64 -17.05 -6.98
CA PRO A 296 -23.67 -18.07 -6.98
C PRO A 296 -24.78 -17.57 -6.05
N GLU A 297 -25.99 -17.48 -6.59
CA GLU A 297 -27.26 -17.25 -5.92
C GLU A 297 -27.15 -16.75 -4.47
N ASN A 298 -27.34 -15.44 -4.30
CA ASN A 298 -27.94 -14.93 -3.07
C ASN A 298 -29.35 -15.53 -2.97
N THR A 299 -29.49 -16.73 -2.39
CA THR A 299 -30.70 -17.15 -1.69
C THR A 299 -30.76 -16.53 -0.28
N LEU A 300 -30.28 -15.30 -0.16
CA LEU A 300 -30.54 -14.38 0.93
C LEU A 300 -30.87 -13.05 0.28
N ASP A 301 -31.98 -13.02 -0.47
CA ASP A 301 -32.80 -11.81 -0.62
C ASP A 301 -33.39 -11.49 0.77
N GLY A 302 -32.48 -11.01 1.60
CA GLY A 302 -32.74 -10.09 2.67
C GLY A 302 -31.63 -9.08 2.47
N THR A 303 -31.84 -8.10 1.60
CA THR A 303 -31.33 -6.77 1.90
C THR A 303 -31.63 -6.57 3.38
N PRO A 304 -30.63 -6.41 4.27
CA PRO A 304 -30.94 -5.61 5.42
C PRO A 304 -31.35 -4.30 4.74
N ASP A 305 -32.62 -3.96 4.86
CA ASP A 305 -32.99 -2.56 4.86
C ASP A 305 -31.85 -1.87 5.60
N ILE A 306 -31.20 -0.92 4.92
CA ILE A 306 -30.50 0.13 5.65
C ILE A 306 -31.65 0.87 6.36
N ILE A 307 -32.21 0.23 7.38
CA ILE A 307 -32.67 0.92 8.56
C ILE A 307 -31.46 1.78 8.86
N GLU A 308 -31.65 3.10 8.76
CA GLU A 308 -30.86 4.08 9.47
C GLU A 308 -30.85 3.67 10.94
N THR A 309 -30.06 2.64 11.25
CA THR A 309 -29.78 2.21 12.59
C THR A 309 -28.88 3.33 13.08
N ALA A 310 -29.41 4.10 14.01
CA ALA A 310 -28.68 5.16 14.69
C ALA A 310 -27.24 4.68 14.94
N ALA A 311 -26.25 5.50 14.58
CA ALA A 311 -24.84 5.18 14.74
C ALA A 311 -24.62 4.49 16.11
N PRO A 312 -23.90 3.36 16.16
CA PRO A 312 -23.81 2.55 17.37
C PRO A 312 -23.43 3.44 18.56
N GLU A 313 -24.11 3.25 19.68
CA GLU A 313 -24.07 4.15 20.83
C GLU A 313 -22.63 4.54 21.21
N GLY A 314 -22.35 5.84 21.27
CA GLY A 314 -21.05 6.35 21.68
C GLY A 314 -19.97 6.39 20.60
N ILE A 315 -20.33 6.31 19.31
CA ILE A 315 -19.43 6.58 18.18
C ILE A 315 -19.78 7.95 17.60
N SER A 316 -18.78 8.83 17.48
CA SER A 316 -18.94 10.16 16.89
C SER A 316 -18.03 10.32 15.67
N HIS A 317 -18.56 10.83 14.57
CA HIS A 317 -17.77 11.18 13.40
C HIS A 317 -17.19 12.59 13.58
N LEU A 318 -15.86 12.72 13.48
CA LEU A 318 -15.20 14.03 13.59
C LEU A 318 -15.54 14.93 12.40
N ASP A 319 -15.52 16.25 12.63
CA ASP A 319 -15.53 17.22 11.56
C ASP A 319 -14.21 17.17 10.76
N PRO A 320 -14.18 17.68 9.50
CA PRO A 320 -13.00 17.55 8.65
C PRO A 320 -11.69 18.10 9.27
N PRO A 321 -11.69 19.25 9.99
CA PRO A 321 -10.49 19.73 10.69
C PRO A 321 -10.00 18.78 11.78
N ALA A 322 -10.86 18.31 12.68
CA ALA A 322 -10.45 17.39 13.74
C ALA A 322 -10.03 16.03 13.18
N ALA A 323 -10.70 15.53 12.13
CA ALA A 323 -10.33 14.30 11.45
C ALA A 323 -8.93 14.40 10.83
N ARG A 324 -8.58 15.53 10.21
CA ARG A 324 -7.23 15.77 9.67
C ARG A 324 -6.17 15.83 10.76
N LEU A 325 -6.47 16.49 11.89
CA LEU A 325 -5.56 16.55 13.04
C LEU A 325 -5.33 15.15 13.63
N LYS A 326 -6.40 14.37 13.83
CA LYS A 326 -6.33 12.98 14.28
C LYS A 326 -5.46 12.14 13.33
N ALA A 327 -5.71 12.22 12.03
CA ALA A 327 -4.93 11.51 11.03
C ALA A 327 -3.45 11.93 11.04
N ALA A 328 -3.15 13.22 11.19
CA ALA A 328 -1.77 13.71 11.30
C ALA A 328 -1.06 13.16 12.54
N ILE A 329 -1.72 13.12 13.70
CA ILE A 329 -1.19 12.53 14.94
C ILE A 329 -0.95 11.03 14.75
N ALA A 330 -1.91 10.31 14.19
CA ALA A 330 -1.78 8.88 13.91
C ALA A 330 -0.60 8.59 12.95
N LEU A 331 -0.46 9.37 11.88
CA LEU A 331 0.67 9.27 10.96
C LEU A 331 2.01 9.57 11.66
N ALA A 332 2.08 10.57 12.54
CA ALA A 332 3.30 10.85 13.30
C ALA A 332 3.69 9.67 14.22
N VAL A 333 2.71 9.06 14.91
CA VAL A 333 2.90 7.87 15.75
C VAL A 333 3.38 6.66 14.93
N MET A 334 3.02 6.57 13.66
CA MET A 334 3.47 5.47 12.78
C MET A 334 4.84 5.76 12.15
N LEU A 335 5.05 6.96 11.62
CA LEU A 335 6.19 7.29 10.77
C LEU A 335 7.45 7.64 11.56
N ILE A 336 7.33 8.28 12.73
CA ILE A 336 8.50 8.63 13.55
C ILE A 336 9.20 7.37 14.09
N PRO A 337 8.50 6.40 14.70
CA PRO A 337 9.14 5.13 15.09
C PRO A 337 9.65 4.34 13.89
N LEU A 338 8.95 4.35 12.74
CA LEU A 338 9.43 3.70 11.52
C LEU A 338 10.78 4.27 11.06
N ALA A 339 10.92 5.60 11.05
CA ALA A 339 12.19 6.24 10.71
C ALA A 339 13.32 5.80 11.67
N GLY A 340 13.04 5.73 12.97
CA GLY A 340 14.00 5.21 13.95
C GLY A 340 14.32 3.72 13.75
N PHE A 341 13.34 2.89 13.37
CA PHE A 341 13.57 1.49 13.05
C PHE A 341 14.46 1.30 11.80
N LEU A 342 14.22 2.09 10.74
CA LEU A 342 15.06 2.08 9.54
C LEU A 342 16.49 2.55 9.86
N GLU A 343 16.66 3.55 10.73
CA GLU A 343 17.98 3.96 11.20
C GLU A 343 18.66 2.88 12.04
N ALA A 344 17.92 2.17 12.90
CA ALA A 344 18.46 1.01 13.63
C ALA A 344 18.94 -0.09 12.68
N ILE A 345 18.21 -0.36 11.59
CA ILE A 345 18.65 -1.29 10.54
C ILE A 345 19.93 -0.79 9.88
N ARG A 346 20.02 0.51 9.53
CA ARG A 346 21.23 1.09 8.95
C ARG A 346 22.43 0.92 9.91
N LEU A 347 22.25 1.23 11.20
CA LEU A 347 23.27 1.05 12.23
C LEU A 347 23.71 -0.42 12.33
N LEU A 348 22.75 -1.35 12.34
CA LEU A 348 23.02 -2.79 12.36
C LEU A 348 23.86 -3.24 11.15
N LEU A 349 23.43 -2.87 9.93
CA LEU A 349 24.11 -3.25 8.68
C LEU A 349 25.50 -2.63 8.56
N SER A 350 25.72 -1.46 9.19
CA SER A 350 27.03 -0.80 9.25
C SER A 350 27.94 -1.28 10.38
N GLY A 351 27.49 -2.24 11.21
CA GLY A 351 28.27 -2.76 12.34
C GLY A 351 28.42 -1.77 13.51
N GLN A 352 27.54 -0.77 13.62
CA GLN A 352 27.60 0.30 14.63
C GLN A 352 26.78 0.01 15.88
N LEU A 353 26.04 -1.10 15.94
CA LEU A 353 25.28 -1.49 17.14
C LEU A 353 26.12 -2.31 18.10
N GLY A 354 26.13 -1.89 19.36
CA GLY A 354 26.77 -2.59 20.47
C GLY A 354 25.80 -3.42 21.31
N SER A 355 26.35 -4.13 22.29
CA SER A 355 25.58 -4.89 23.28
C SER A 355 24.68 -4.00 24.14
N ILE A 356 25.10 -2.76 24.42
CA ILE A 356 24.31 -1.78 25.15
C ILE A 356 23.03 -1.41 24.41
N ASP A 357 23.08 -1.23 23.09
CA ASP A 357 21.92 -0.87 22.25
C ASP A 357 20.89 -2.00 22.22
N LEU A 358 21.37 -3.24 22.07
CA LEU A 358 20.52 -4.43 22.15
C LEU A 358 19.89 -4.57 23.54
N THR A 359 20.66 -4.31 24.60
CA THR A 359 20.17 -4.36 25.98
C THR A 359 19.07 -3.31 26.20
N LEU A 360 19.31 -2.06 25.79
CA LEU A 360 18.33 -0.98 25.88
C LEU A 360 17.07 -1.30 25.08
N PHE A 361 17.23 -1.81 23.85
CA PHE A 361 16.11 -2.27 23.04
C PHE A 361 15.25 -3.29 23.80
N LEU A 362 15.85 -4.38 24.28
CA LEU A 362 15.14 -5.49 24.93
C LEU A 362 14.51 -5.09 26.26
N VAL A 363 15.24 -4.36 27.10
CA VAL A 363 14.75 -3.90 28.41
C VAL A 363 13.56 -2.98 28.23
N PHE A 364 13.71 -1.96 27.39
CA PHE A 364 12.60 -1.05 27.19
C PHE A 364 11.45 -1.74 26.45
N TYR A 365 11.72 -2.66 25.51
CA TYR A 365 10.68 -3.46 24.84
C TYR A 365 9.81 -4.16 25.88
N ALA A 366 10.45 -4.82 26.84
CA ALA A 366 9.76 -5.46 27.95
C ALA A 366 8.96 -4.46 28.80
N ILE A 367 9.53 -3.29 29.11
CA ILE A 367 8.83 -2.22 29.85
C ILE A 367 7.52 -1.82 29.14
N GLN A 368 7.53 -1.50 27.83
CA GLN A 368 6.24 -1.16 27.20
C GLN A 368 5.31 -2.36 27.07
N MET A 369 5.82 -3.56 26.78
CA MET A 369 4.94 -4.71 26.61
C MET A 369 4.22 -5.06 27.91
N PHE A 370 4.92 -5.06 29.05
CA PHE A 370 4.27 -5.19 30.35
C PHE A 370 3.36 -3.99 30.68
N GLY A 371 3.77 -2.77 30.34
CA GLY A 371 2.95 -1.57 30.54
C GLY A 371 1.61 -1.61 29.81
N VAL A 372 1.62 -2.01 28.53
CA VAL A 372 0.41 -2.17 27.72
C VAL A 372 -0.40 -3.37 28.18
N SER A 373 0.22 -4.55 28.30
CA SER A 373 -0.47 -5.81 28.65
C SER A 373 -1.00 -5.79 30.09
N MET A 374 -0.15 -5.57 31.09
CA MET A 374 -0.57 -5.60 32.50
C MET A 374 -1.29 -4.31 32.91
N GLY A 375 -0.85 -3.15 32.40
CA GLY A 375 -1.36 -1.84 32.80
C GLY A 375 -2.60 -1.39 32.04
N PHE A 376 -2.47 -1.11 30.74
CA PHE A 376 -3.59 -0.59 29.95
C PHE A 376 -4.66 -1.65 29.72
N HIS A 377 -4.26 -2.87 29.38
CA HIS A 377 -5.19 -3.94 29.04
C HIS A 377 -5.79 -4.61 30.28
N ARG A 378 -5.01 -5.39 31.03
CA ARG A 378 -5.54 -6.24 32.11
C ARG A 378 -6.00 -5.43 33.33
N TYR A 379 -5.24 -4.41 33.74
CA TYR A 379 -5.61 -3.58 34.88
C TYR A 379 -6.71 -2.56 34.54
N LEU A 380 -6.49 -1.67 33.57
CA LEU A 380 -7.44 -0.59 33.29
C LEU A 380 -8.68 -1.02 32.49
N ALA A 381 -8.49 -1.71 31.35
CA ALA A 381 -9.62 -2.03 30.50
C ALA A 381 -10.52 -3.10 31.14
N HIS A 382 -9.91 -4.14 31.74
CA HIS A 382 -10.63 -5.33 32.23
C HIS A 382 -10.69 -5.52 33.74
N ARG A 383 -9.94 -4.73 34.52
CA ARG A 383 -9.94 -4.79 36.01
C ARG A 383 -9.65 -6.19 36.54
N ALA A 384 -8.69 -6.87 35.92
CA ALA A 384 -8.38 -8.26 36.21
C ALA A 384 -7.68 -8.48 37.57
N PHE A 385 -7.11 -7.42 38.16
CA PHE A 385 -6.47 -7.44 39.47
C PHE A 385 -6.48 -6.04 40.12
N LYS A 386 -6.11 -5.97 41.40
CA LYS A 386 -5.87 -4.73 42.16
C LYS A 386 -4.39 -4.60 42.54
N THR A 387 -3.93 -3.37 42.75
CA THR A 387 -2.55 -3.08 43.15
C THR A 387 -2.41 -1.74 43.87
N SER A 388 -1.22 -1.47 44.42
CA SER A 388 -0.91 -0.23 45.13
C SER A 388 -0.87 0.98 44.19
N ARG A 389 -0.99 2.19 44.75
CA ARG A 389 -0.92 3.44 43.95
C ARG A 389 0.39 3.58 43.19
N THR A 390 1.50 3.15 43.80
CA THR A 390 2.85 3.20 43.22
C THR A 390 2.98 2.24 42.05
N PHE A 391 2.63 0.96 42.23
CA PHE A 391 2.75 -0.01 41.15
C PHE A 391 1.78 0.30 40.01
N ARG A 392 0.58 0.79 40.33
CA ARG A 392 -0.35 1.36 39.35
C ARG A 392 0.33 2.46 38.53
N ALA A 393 0.97 3.44 39.17
CA ALA A 393 1.66 4.51 38.46
C ALA A 393 2.75 3.97 37.52
N LEU A 394 3.56 3.00 37.97
CA LEU A 394 4.59 2.37 37.14
C LEU A 394 4.00 1.71 35.89
N LEU A 395 2.91 0.96 36.03
CA LEU A 395 2.22 0.34 34.89
C LEU A 395 1.69 1.39 33.89
N LEU A 396 1.11 2.49 34.40
CA LEU A 396 0.55 3.54 33.54
C LEU A 396 1.63 4.34 32.81
N ILE A 397 2.75 4.61 33.47
CA ILE A 397 3.92 5.26 32.86
C ILE A 397 4.50 4.34 31.79
N ALA A 398 4.75 3.08 32.12
CA ALA A 398 5.30 2.09 31.19
C ALA A 398 4.39 1.87 29.96
N GLY A 399 3.08 1.82 30.15
CA GLY A 399 2.11 1.72 29.05
C GLY A 399 2.09 2.97 28.17
N SER A 400 2.22 4.16 28.78
CA SER A 400 2.27 5.43 28.03
C SER A 400 3.55 5.56 27.18
N MET A 401 4.66 4.96 27.59
CA MET A 401 5.89 4.90 26.79
C MET A 401 5.73 4.14 25.45
N ALA A 402 4.62 3.42 25.23
CA ALA A 402 4.32 2.73 23.98
C ALA A 402 3.86 3.66 22.84
N ALA A 403 3.52 4.91 23.16
CA ALA A 403 2.95 5.87 22.22
C ALA A 403 1.63 5.42 21.52
N GLN A 404 0.83 4.54 22.14
CA GLN A 404 -0.44 4.02 21.58
C GLN A 404 -1.68 4.91 21.84
N GLY A 405 -1.46 6.14 22.28
CA GLY A 405 -2.48 7.13 22.63
C GLY A 405 -2.70 7.27 24.14
N PRO A 406 -3.29 8.39 24.59
CA PRO A 406 -3.63 8.59 25.99
C PRO A 406 -4.56 7.49 26.54
N ILE A 407 -4.52 7.30 27.86
CA ILE A 407 -5.28 6.25 28.55
C ILE A 407 -6.75 6.21 28.14
N LEU A 408 -7.44 7.36 28.10
CA LEU A 408 -8.85 7.42 27.72
C LEU A 408 -9.06 6.94 26.28
N PHE A 409 -8.22 7.36 25.34
CA PHE A 409 -8.30 6.90 23.95
C PHE A 409 -8.12 5.40 23.85
N TRP A 410 -7.08 4.85 24.49
CA TRP A 410 -6.76 3.43 24.43
C TRP A 410 -7.87 2.58 25.05
N VAL A 411 -8.28 2.88 26.29
CA VAL A 411 -9.28 2.11 27.04
C VAL A 411 -10.65 2.16 26.36
N THR A 412 -11.07 3.33 25.86
CA THR A 412 -12.39 3.46 25.22
C THR A 412 -12.41 2.71 23.89
N THR A 413 -11.36 2.82 23.08
CA THR A 413 -11.24 2.08 21.81
C THR A 413 -11.24 0.57 22.05
N HIS A 414 -10.48 0.09 23.03
CA HIS A 414 -10.43 -1.34 23.39
C HIS A 414 -11.77 -1.88 23.88
N ARG A 415 -12.47 -1.12 24.75
CA ARG A 415 -13.79 -1.51 25.24
C ARG A 415 -14.86 -1.47 24.14
N ARG A 416 -14.76 -0.53 23.18
CA ARG A 416 -15.60 -0.49 21.98
C ARG A 416 -15.36 -1.72 21.11
N HIS A 417 -14.10 -2.10 20.89
CA HIS A 417 -13.74 -3.32 20.19
C HIS A 417 -14.37 -4.55 20.86
N HIS A 418 -14.24 -4.75 22.17
CA HIS A 418 -14.89 -5.87 22.85
C HIS A 418 -16.43 -5.87 22.73
N ARG A 419 -17.08 -4.69 22.70
CA ARG A 419 -18.55 -4.60 22.56
C ARG A 419 -19.02 -4.97 21.16
N TYR A 420 -18.23 -4.66 20.13
CA TYR A 420 -18.60 -4.84 18.73
C TYR A 420 -17.62 -5.73 17.96
N SER A 421 -16.90 -6.63 18.63
CA SER A 421 -15.77 -7.38 18.07
C SER A 421 -16.17 -8.07 16.77
N ASP A 422 -15.49 -7.74 15.67
CA ASP A 422 -15.81 -8.26 14.33
C ASP A 422 -17.20 -7.95 13.74
N HIS A 423 -17.94 -7.02 14.35
CA HIS A 423 -19.24 -6.51 13.91
C HIS A 423 -19.17 -5.03 13.52
N PRO A 424 -20.19 -4.49 12.81
CA PRO A 424 -20.29 -3.06 12.56
C PRO A 424 -20.20 -2.26 13.86
N GLY A 425 -19.26 -1.31 13.92
CA GLY A 425 -18.94 -0.58 15.13
C GLY A 425 -17.58 -0.95 15.73
N ASP A 426 -16.97 -2.09 15.38
CA ASP A 426 -15.56 -2.35 15.72
C ASP A 426 -14.64 -1.30 15.06
N PRO A 427 -13.77 -0.59 15.82
CA PRO A 427 -12.82 0.33 15.21
C PRO A 427 -11.86 -0.34 14.22
N HIS A 428 -11.47 -1.60 14.45
CA HIS A 428 -10.34 -2.23 13.74
C HIS A 428 -10.57 -3.72 13.43
N SER A 429 -11.78 -4.10 13.02
CA SER A 429 -12.03 -5.49 12.58
C SER A 429 -11.44 -5.76 11.18
N PRO A 430 -10.73 -6.89 10.99
CA PRO A 430 -10.29 -7.34 9.67
C PRO A 430 -11.38 -8.05 8.85
N ASN A 431 -12.58 -8.24 9.41
CA ASN A 431 -13.61 -9.13 8.87
C ASN A 431 -14.78 -8.40 8.18
N LEU A 432 -14.83 -7.06 8.24
CA LEU A 432 -15.94 -6.27 7.69
C LEU A 432 -15.91 -6.04 6.17
N LEU A 433 -14.78 -6.32 5.49
CA LEU A 433 -14.62 -6.01 4.05
C LEU A 433 -14.99 -7.17 3.11
N GLY A 434 -15.40 -8.31 3.63
CA GLY A 434 -15.82 -9.50 2.87
C GLY A 434 -14.81 -10.66 2.85
N GLN A 435 -15.14 -11.72 2.10
CA GLN A 435 -14.46 -13.02 2.19
C GLN A 435 -13.49 -13.34 1.05
N THR A 436 -13.43 -12.55 -0.03
CA THR A 436 -12.46 -12.85 -1.11
C THR A 436 -11.02 -12.62 -0.65
N ARG A 437 -10.04 -13.37 -1.18
CA ARG A 437 -8.61 -13.22 -0.81
C ARG A 437 -8.15 -11.76 -0.73
N TRP A 438 -8.56 -10.92 -1.68
CA TRP A 438 -8.25 -9.49 -1.71
C TRP A 438 -8.95 -8.68 -0.62
N GLN A 439 -10.25 -8.88 -0.42
CA GLN A 439 -11.00 -8.25 0.68
C GLN A 439 -10.41 -8.62 2.04
N ARG A 440 -9.97 -9.88 2.19
CA ARG A 440 -9.32 -10.35 3.42
C ARG A 440 -8.01 -9.62 3.70
N LEU A 441 -7.14 -9.49 2.69
CA LEU A 441 -5.89 -8.74 2.81
C LEU A 441 -6.15 -7.25 3.10
N LYS A 442 -7.14 -6.64 2.44
CA LYS A 442 -7.53 -5.26 2.71
C LYS A 442 -8.04 -5.08 4.15
N GLY A 443 -8.84 -6.02 4.64
CA GLY A 443 -9.35 -6.00 6.02
C GLY A 443 -8.22 -6.14 7.05
N LEU A 444 -7.31 -7.09 6.83
CA LEU A 444 -6.12 -7.26 7.67
C LEU A 444 -5.26 -6.01 7.72
N TRP A 445 -5.00 -5.40 6.55
CA TRP A 445 -4.24 -4.16 6.48
C TRP A 445 -4.96 -3.04 7.24
N TYR A 446 -6.26 -2.83 6.98
CA TYR A 446 -7.10 -1.83 7.66
C TYR A 446 -7.05 -1.99 9.19
N ALA A 447 -7.25 -3.19 9.69
CA ALA A 447 -7.20 -3.52 11.12
C ALA A 447 -5.81 -3.29 11.74
N HIS A 448 -4.75 -3.40 10.94
CA HIS A 448 -3.39 -3.27 11.45
C HIS A 448 -2.99 -1.80 11.70
N MET A 449 -3.30 -0.87 10.79
CA MET A 449 -2.86 0.54 10.94
C MET A 449 -3.87 1.58 10.44
N PRO A 450 -4.42 1.48 9.21
CA PRO A 450 -5.24 2.55 8.62
C PRO A 450 -6.49 2.92 9.40
N TRP A 451 -7.04 2.03 10.23
CA TRP A 451 -8.20 2.35 11.07
C TRP A 451 -7.97 3.59 11.96
N MET A 452 -6.73 3.86 12.37
CA MET A 452 -6.39 5.04 13.17
C MET A 452 -6.60 6.36 12.42
N LEU A 453 -6.60 6.32 11.08
CA LEU A 453 -6.85 7.46 10.19
C LEU A 453 -8.35 7.70 9.97
N ALA A 454 -9.21 6.75 10.35
CA ALA A 454 -10.65 6.90 10.22
C ALA A 454 -11.14 8.10 11.04
N PRO A 455 -12.14 8.86 10.57
CA PRO A 455 -12.65 10.04 11.27
C PRO A 455 -13.46 9.71 12.53
N ASP A 456 -13.76 8.44 12.79
CA ASP A 456 -14.56 8.02 13.94
C ASP A 456 -13.79 8.14 15.26
N MET A 457 -14.48 8.61 16.30
CA MET A 457 -13.98 8.66 17.67
C MET A 457 -14.94 7.94 18.63
N THR A 458 -14.36 7.35 19.66
CA THR A 458 -15.10 6.64 20.70
C THR A 458 -15.39 7.56 21.89
N SER A 459 -16.64 7.60 22.32
CA SER A 459 -17.08 8.44 23.42
C SER A 459 -16.52 7.99 24.77
N TRP A 460 -15.82 8.90 25.45
CA TRP A 460 -15.24 8.64 26.76
C TRP A 460 -16.31 8.47 27.84
N SER A 461 -17.41 9.22 27.75
CA SER A 461 -18.51 9.16 28.72
C SER A 461 -19.32 7.88 28.62
N VAL A 462 -19.28 7.18 27.49
CA VAL A 462 -19.94 5.88 27.33
C VAL A 462 -19.02 4.77 27.80
N TYR A 463 -17.77 4.74 27.32
CA TYR A 463 -16.89 3.58 27.47
C TYR A 463 -15.92 3.65 28.65
N ALA A 464 -15.70 4.82 29.27
CA ALA A 464 -14.69 4.98 30.33
C ALA A 464 -15.13 5.93 31.47
N LYS A 465 -16.39 5.85 31.90
CA LYS A 465 -16.92 6.63 33.05
C LYS A 465 -16.08 6.48 34.32
N ASP A 466 -15.52 5.30 34.54
CA ASP A 466 -14.66 4.98 35.66
C ASP A 466 -13.31 5.70 35.61
N VAL A 467 -12.67 5.73 34.43
CA VAL A 467 -11.40 6.44 34.23
C VAL A 467 -11.60 7.95 34.38
N LEU A 468 -12.72 8.49 33.86
CA LEU A 468 -13.07 9.91 33.98
C LEU A 468 -13.29 10.35 35.44
N ARG A 469 -13.79 9.48 36.30
CA ARG A 469 -14.08 9.80 37.71
C ARG A 469 -12.83 9.72 38.60
N ASP A 470 -11.82 8.96 38.22
CA ASP A 470 -10.56 8.87 38.99
C ASP A 470 -9.57 9.97 38.56
N ARG A 471 -9.43 10.99 39.42
CA ARG A 471 -8.49 12.11 39.22
C ARG A 471 -7.05 11.66 38.97
N SER A 472 -6.62 10.56 39.58
CA SER A 472 -5.27 10.06 39.41
C SER A 472 -5.05 9.42 38.03
N LEU A 473 -6.05 8.70 37.49
CA LEU A 473 -5.99 8.18 36.13
C LEU A 473 -6.03 9.32 35.11
N PHE A 474 -6.85 10.34 35.37
CA PHE A 474 -6.92 11.52 34.53
C PHE A 474 -5.59 12.29 34.50
N PHE A 475 -4.85 12.35 35.62
CA PHE A 475 -3.49 12.92 35.64
C PHE A 475 -2.55 12.21 34.66
N PHE A 476 -2.52 10.86 34.66
CA PHE A 476 -1.70 10.11 33.70
C PHE A 476 -2.18 10.29 32.25
N ASN A 477 -3.48 10.46 32.04
CA ASN A 477 -4.01 10.80 30.72
C ASN A 477 -3.53 12.18 30.23
N GLN A 478 -3.52 13.20 31.08
CA GLN A 478 -3.06 14.56 30.74
C GLN A 478 -1.55 14.65 30.57
N THR A 479 -0.79 13.89 31.36
CA THR A 479 0.67 13.82 31.30
C THR A 479 1.18 12.79 30.29
N TYR A 480 0.30 12.21 29.47
CA TYR A 480 0.65 11.16 28.51
C TYR A 480 1.89 11.48 27.66
N LEU A 481 1.96 12.69 27.08
CA LEU A 481 3.10 13.08 26.23
C LEU A 481 4.42 13.15 27.01
N LEU A 482 4.39 13.54 28.29
CA LEU A 482 5.58 13.51 29.14
C LEU A 482 6.14 12.09 29.25
N TRP A 483 5.28 11.09 29.42
CA TRP A 483 5.71 9.70 29.56
C TRP A 483 6.18 9.10 28.22
N VAL A 484 5.58 9.50 27.09
CA VAL A 484 6.09 9.16 25.75
C VAL A 484 7.50 9.72 25.56
N LEU A 485 7.70 11.01 25.89
CA LEU A 485 9.01 11.66 25.79
C LEU A 485 10.04 11.02 26.74
N ALA A 486 9.64 10.65 27.95
CA ALA A 486 10.49 9.88 28.86
C ALA A 486 10.88 8.52 28.26
N GLY A 487 9.95 7.86 27.55
CA GLY A 487 10.19 6.57 26.88
C GLY A 487 11.26 6.60 25.80
N VAL A 488 11.56 7.77 25.21
CA VAL A 488 12.68 7.97 24.27
C VAL A 488 13.90 8.63 24.92
N ALA A 489 13.70 9.53 25.89
CA ALA A 489 14.79 10.28 26.52
C ALA A 489 15.59 9.45 27.52
N ILE A 490 14.94 8.57 28.29
CA ILE A 490 15.64 7.72 29.27
C ILE A 490 16.61 6.74 28.58
N PRO A 491 16.24 5.96 27.54
CA PRO A 491 17.21 5.06 26.90
C PRO A 491 18.35 5.84 26.23
N ALA A 492 18.09 7.04 25.72
CA ALA A 492 19.14 7.94 25.22
C ALA A 492 20.10 8.37 26.34
N ALA A 493 19.57 8.80 27.49
CA ALA A 493 20.38 9.20 28.62
C ALA A 493 21.23 8.03 29.17
N ILE A 494 20.66 6.83 29.28
CA ILE A 494 21.38 5.63 29.72
C ILE A 494 22.47 5.26 28.71
N GLY A 495 22.16 5.22 27.41
CA GLY A 495 23.14 4.92 26.37
C GLY A 495 24.31 5.90 26.37
N GLY A 496 24.01 7.20 26.47
CA GLY A 496 25.04 8.24 26.55
C GLY A 496 25.88 8.16 27.81
N TRP A 497 25.25 7.89 28.96
CA TRP A 497 25.95 7.76 30.24
C TRP A 497 26.85 6.52 30.30
N VAL A 498 26.35 5.35 29.89
CA VAL A 498 27.11 4.08 29.97
C VAL A 498 28.29 4.06 28.97
N THR A 499 28.12 4.65 27.80
CA THR A 499 29.18 4.73 26.78
C THR A 499 30.04 5.99 26.89
N GLU A 500 29.68 6.90 27.80
CA GLU A 500 30.29 8.23 27.94
C GLU A 500 30.36 9.01 26.60
N SER A 501 29.34 8.87 25.75
CA SER A 501 29.38 9.42 24.38
C SER A 501 28.04 9.90 23.84
N TRP A 502 28.07 10.91 22.95
CA TRP A 502 26.89 11.34 22.19
C TRP A 502 26.42 10.29 21.18
N ALA A 503 27.35 9.48 20.66
CA ALA A 503 27.01 8.38 19.76
C ALA A 503 26.16 7.33 20.48
N GLY A 504 26.52 6.96 21.71
CA GLY A 504 25.71 6.06 22.54
C GLY A 504 24.38 6.68 22.98
N ALA A 505 24.32 8.00 23.17
CA ALA A 505 23.04 8.67 23.42
C ALA A 505 22.11 8.58 22.20
N TRP A 506 22.67 8.78 21.00
CA TRP A 506 21.94 8.64 19.74
C TRP A 506 21.48 7.20 19.50
N SER A 507 22.37 6.21 19.63
CA SER A 507 22.01 4.80 19.46
C SER A 507 20.99 4.33 20.51
N GLY A 508 21.09 4.81 21.76
CA GLY A 508 20.08 4.59 22.79
C GLY A 508 18.71 5.19 22.47
N PHE A 509 18.68 6.43 21.94
CA PHE A 509 17.46 7.08 21.45
C PHE A 509 16.82 6.29 20.30
N ILE A 510 17.64 5.82 19.35
CA ILE A 510 17.19 5.07 18.19
C ILE A 510 16.73 3.66 18.59
N CYS A 511 17.55 2.86 19.24
CA CYS A 511 17.27 1.46 19.55
C CYS A 511 16.28 1.31 20.71
N GLY A 512 16.59 1.88 21.87
CA GLY A 512 15.74 1.79 23.07
C GLY A 512 14.51 2.70 23.04
N GLY A 513 14.54 3.76 22.24
CA GLY A 513 13.41 4.67 22.03
C GLY A 513 12.55 4.27 20.82
N LEU A 514 12.95 4.73 19.63
CA LEU A 514 12.08 4.70 18.44
C LEU A 514 11.93 3.31 17.79
N ALA A 515 13.02 2.58 17.57
CA ALA A 515 13.01 1.30 16.88
C ALA A 515 12.22 0.24 17.65
N ARG A 516 12.37 0.19 18.99
CA ARG A 516 11.54 -0.71 19.79
C ARG A 516 10.07 -0.32 19.75
N MET A 517 9.74 0.98 19.76
CA MET A 517 8.35 1.44 19.76
C MET A 517 7.68 0.98 18.49
N PHE A 518 8.37 1.12 17.35
CA PHE A 518 7.91 0.60 16.07
C PHE A 518 7.63 -0.90 16.16
N LEU A 519 8.64 -1.71 16.53
CA LEU A 519 8.51 -3.16 16.49
C LEU A 519 7.45 -3.68 17.48
N ALA A 520 7.43 -3.15 18.70
CA ALA A 520 6.44 -3.52 19.71
C ALA A 520 5.02 -3.12 19.27
N ASN A 521 4.84 -1.95 18.64
CA ASN A 521 3.54 -1.54 18.13
C ASN A 521 3.08 -2.38 16.93
N GLN A 522 3.98 -2.84 16.04
CA GLN A 522 3.60 -3.79 14.99
C GLN A 522 2.98 -5.06 15.59
N PHE A 523 3.58 -5.62 16.65
CA PHE A 523 3.02 -6.83 17.29
C PHE A 523 1.76 -6.54 18.10
N ALA A 524 1.66 -5.39 18.76
CA ALA A 524 0.42 -4.98 19.43
C ALA A 524 -0.74 -4.83 18.43
N TRP A 525 -0.50 -4.23 17.27
CA TRP A 525 -1.52 -4.10 16.22
C TRP A 525 -1.82 -5.42 15.50
N ALA A 526 -0.87 -6.37 15.50
CA ALA A 526 -1.12 -7.74 15.03
C ALA A 526 -2.14 -8.50 15.91
N VAL A 527 -2.36 -8.07 17.15
CA VAL A 527 -3.45 -8.61 18.00
C VAL A 527 -4.81 -8.29 17.37
N GLY A 528 -5.05 -7.04 16.97
CA GLY A 528 -6.30 -6.65 16.32
C GLY A 528 -6.46 -7.17 14.88
N SER A 529 -5.35 -7.38 14.15
CA SER A 529 -5.40 -7.86 12.76
C SER A 529 -5.23 -9.37 12.63
N ILE A 530 -4.05 -9.92 12.92
CA ILE A 530 -3.73 -11.34 12.72
C ILE A 530 -4.53 -12.20 13.68
N CYS A 531 -4.64 -11.82 14.95
CA CYS A 531 -5.33 -12.64 15.95
C CYS A 531 -6.87 -12.57 15.83
N HIS A 532 -7.44 -11.82 14.90
CA HIS A 532 -8.87 -11.89 14.53
C HIS A 532 -9.11 -12.65 13.23
N ARG A 533 -8.11 -13.43 12.76
CA ARG A 533 -8.26 -14.21 11.53
C ARG A 533 -7.41 -15.47 11.43
N TYR A 534 -6.24 -15.52 12.06
CA TYR A 534 -5.28 -16.60 11.88
C TYR A 534 -4.74 -17.12 13.21
N GLY A 535 -5.20 -18.30 13.57
CA GLY A 535 -4.80 -19.01 14.78
C GLY A 535 -5.80 -20.10 15.14
N SER A 536 -5.67 -20.66 16.34
CA SER A 536 -6.64 -21.63 16.87
C SER A 536 -7.81 -20.94 17.59
N GLN A 537 -8.98 -21.56 17.58
CA GLN A 537 -10.18 -21.07 18.28
C GLN A 537 -10.67 -22.13 19.28
N PRO A 538 -10.01 -22.27 20.45
CA PRO A 538 -10.44 -23.24 21.47
C PRO A 538 -11.79 -22.92 22.14
N PHE A 539 -12.32 -21.70 21.95
CA PHE A 539 -13.63 -21.27 22.44
C PHE A 539 -14.46 -20.70 21.28
N ASP A 540 -15.74 -21.07 21.24
CA ASP A 540 -16.73 -20.46 20.36
C ASP A 540 -17.19 -19.12 20.95
N ASN A 541 -16.56 -18.04 20.48
CA ASN A 541 -16.89 -16.67 20.83
C ASN A 541 -17.83 -16.09 19.76
N ASN A 542 -18.57 -15.03 20.09
CA ASN A 542 -19.39 -14.30 19.10
C ASN A 542 -18.54 -13.35 18.22
N ASP A 543 -17.33 -13.75 17.86
CA ASP A 543 -16.38 -13.03 17.02
C ASP A 543 -15.40 -13.99 16.32
N HIS A 544 -14.45 -13.45 15.55
CA HIS A 544 -13.44 -14.25 14.85
C HIS A 544 -12.07 -14.21 15.53
N SER A 545 -12.02 -13.96 16.84
CA SER A 545 -10.77 -13.99 17.62
C SER A 545 -10.11 -15.37 17.59
N THR A 546 -8.78 -15.42 17.54
CA THR A 546 -7.94 -16.62 17.39
C THR A 546 -6.70 -16.50 18.27
N ASN A 547 -6.17 -17.62 18.74
CA ASN A 547 -4.89 -17.68 19.44
C ASN A 547 -3.74 -17.84 18.45
N ASN A 548 -2.80 -16.90 18.45
CA ASN A 548 -1.58 -16.95 17.65
C ASN A 548 -0.34 -16.92 18.55
N TRP A 549 0.43 -18.02 18.56
CA TRP A 549 1.55 -18.19 19.48
C TRP A 549 2.72 -17.25 19.21
N THR A 550 3.00 -16.94 17.93
CA THR A 550 4.06 -16.00 17.57
C THR A 550 3.74 -14.60 18.07
N VAL A 551 2.52 -14.13 17.79
CA VAL A 551 2.05 -12.83 18.31
C VAL A 551 2.02 -12.87 19.83
N ALA A 552 1.54 -13.94 20.47
CA ALA A 552 1.49 -14.07 21.92
C ALA A 552 2.89 -14.00 22.57
N THR A 553 3.88 -14.68 21.99
CA THR A 553 5.27 -14.63 22.49
C THR A 553 5.82 -13.22 22.46
N LEU A 554 5.65 -12.51 21.35
CA LEU A 554 6.20 -11.17 21.16
C LEU A 554 5.39 -10.10 21.90
N THR A 555 4.12 -10.37 22.18
CA THR A 555 3.25 -9.47 22.93
C THR A 555 3.09 -9.82 24.41
N PHE A 556 3.85 -10.80 24.90
CA PHE A 556 3.81 -11.29 26.28
C PHE A 556 2.44 -11.83 26.72
N GLY A 557 1.68 -12.43 25.79
CA GLY A 557 0.42 -13.14 26.03
C GLY A 557 -0.79 -12.58 25.30
N GLU A 558 -0.70 -11.39 24.71
CA GLU A 558 -1.84 -10.71 24.09
C GLU A 558 -2.33 -11.39 22.81
N GLY A 559 -1.47 -12.16 22.13
CA GLY A 559 -1.86 -12.96 20.97
C GLY A 559 -2.72 -14.20 21.29
N LEU A 560 -2.98 -14.52 22.56
CA LEU A 560 -3.95 -15.56 22.97
C LEU A 560 -5.38 -14.97 22.98
N GLN A 561 -5.76 -14.39 21.85
CA GLN A 561 -6.92 -13.50 21.75
C GLN A 561 -8.26 -14.25 21.88
N ASN A 562 -8.37 -15.48 21.38
CA ASN A 562 -9.60 -16.26 21.54
C ASN A 562 -9.86 -16.63 23.01
N ASN A 563 -8.81 -17.00 23.75
CA ASN A 563 -8.91 -17.24 25.20
C ASN A 563 -9.35 -15.98 25.94
N HIS A 564 -8.75 -14.84 25.56
CA HIS A 564 -9.02 -13.54 26.15
C HIS A 564 -10.48 -13.09 25.90
N HIS A 565 -10.99 -13.20 24.68
CA HIS A 565 -12.38 -12.84 24.37
C HIS A 565 -13.41 -13.75 25.04
N ALA A 566 -13.06 -15.02 25.30
CA ALA A 566 -13.91 -15.92 26.10
C ALA A 566 -13.98 -15.49 27.58
N PHE A 567 -12.88 -14.97 28.14
CA PHE A 567 -12.79 -14.56 29.54
C PHE A 567 -12.06 -13.21 29.72
N PRO A 568 -12.67 -12.07 29.33
CA PRO A 568 -11.95 -10.78 29.25
C PRO A 568 -11.39 -10.28 30.59
N ALA A 569 -12.06 -10.62 31.70
CA ALA A 569 -11.66 -10.23 33.04
C ALA A 569 -10.59 -11.14 33.67
N TRP A 570 -10.11 -12.17 32.97
CA TRP A 570 -9.09 -13.08 33.49
C TRP A 570 -7.72 -12.39 33.52
N TYR A 571 -7.01 -12.46 34.65
CA TYR A 571 -5.68 -11.86 34.79
C TYR A 571 -4.61 -12.48 33.88
N ARG A 572 -4.87 -13.68 33.34
CA ARG A 572 -4.02 -14.38 32.38
C ARG A 572 -4.85 -14.77 31.16
N HIS A 573 -4.24 -14.74 29.99
CA HIS A 573 -4.86 -15.22 28.76
C HIS A 573 -4.52 -16.70 28.51
N GLY A 574 -3.43 -17.19 29.10
CA GLY A 574 -3.10 -18.62 29.07
C GLY A 574 -4.10 -19.46 29.86
N VAL A 575 -4.83 -20.34 29.19
CA VAL A 575 -5.64 -21.39 29.80
C VAL A 575 -4.72 -22.47 30.34
N HIS A 576 -3.74 -22.88 29.54
CA HIS A 576 -2.73 -23.86 29.91
C HIS A 576 -1.43 -23.18 30.34
N TRP A 577 -0.67 -23.83 31.22
CA TRP A 577 0.55 -23.25 31.79
C TRP A 577 1.65 -23.03 30.75
N TYR A 578 1.65 -23.81 29.66
CA TYR A 578 2.66 -23.75 28.59
C TYR A 578 2.32 -22.75 27.48
N GLU A 579 1.11 -22.18 27.46
CA GLU A 579 0.77 -21.16 26.47
C GLU A 579 1.60 -19.90 26.76
N PRO A 580 2.13 -19.22 25.72
CA PRO A 580 3.08 -18.11 25.90
C PRO A 580 2.39 -16.85 26.44
N ASP A 581 2.20 -16.77 27.76
CA ASP A 581 1.59 -15.66 28.48
C ASP A 581 2.51 -15.15 29.60
N LEU A 582 3.60 -14.50 29.18
CA LEU A 582 4.62 -13.97 30.10
C LEU A 582 4.02 -12.96 31.10
N SER A 583 3.12 -12.08 30.67
CA SER A 583 2.42 -11.15 31.57
C SER A 583 1.58 -11.89 32.62
N GLY A 584 0.93 -12.98 32.26
CA GLY A 584 0.16 -13.82 33.19
C GLY A 584 1.04 -14.53 34.21
N TRP A 585 2.21 -15.02 33.79
CA TRP A 585 3.20 -15.61 34.69
C TRP A 585 3.76 -14.58 35.68
N VAL A 586 4.12 -13.39 35.19
CA VAL A 586 4.61 -12.28 36.03
C VAL A 586 3.53 -11.82 37.02
N LEU A 587 2.28 -11.66 36.59
CA LEU A 587 1.17 -11.33 37.50
C LEU A 587 0.94 -12.41 38.56
N THR A 588 1.09 -13.68 38.21
CA THR A 588 0.99 -14.79 39.18
C THR A 588 2.07 -14.68 40.25
N LEU A 589 3.31 -14.38 39.86
CA LEU A 589 4.43 -14.18 40.79
C LEU A 589 4.21 -12.94 41.67
N LEU A 590 3.84 -11.81 41.07
CA LEU A 590 3.52 -10.58 41.80
C LEU A 590 2.37 -10.76 42.79
N GLY A 591 1.40 -11.63 42.45
CA GLY A 591 0.32 -12.03 43.33
C GLY A 591 0.82 -12.76 44.58
N LYS A 592 1.73 -13.73 44.40
CA LYS A 592 2.37 -14.44 45.51
C LYS A 592 3.20 -13.51 46.40
N MET A 593 3.78 -12.47 45.83
CA MET A 593 4.56 -11.46 46.57
C MET A 593 3.70 -10.35 47.20
N GLY A 594 2.37 -10.35 46.98
CA GLY A 594 1.46 -9.33 47.51
C GLY A 594 1.54 -7.96 46.82
N VAL A 595 2.25 -7.84 45.70
CA VAL A 595 2.33 -6.59 44.90
C VAL A 595 1.01 -6.32 44.17
N VAL A 596 0.37 -7.40 43.73
CA VAL A 596 -0.99 -7.37 43.18
C VAL A 596 -1.88 -8.34 43.96
N TRP A 597 -3.18 -8.09 44.01
CA TRP A 597 -4.15 -8.92 44.71
C TRP A 597 -5.48 -8.96 43.95
N ASP A 598 -6.43 -9.76 44.42
CA ASP A 598 -7.73 -9.99 43.76
C ASP A 598 -7.60 -10.41 42.29
N LEU A 599 -6.65 -11.31 41.98
CA LEU A 599 -6.44 -11.84 40.64
C LEU A 599 -7.67 -12.65 40.20
N ARG A 600 -8.42 -12.10 39.24
CA ARG A 600 -9.66 -12.70 38.75
C ARG A 600 -9.37 -13.89 37.84
N SER A 601 -10.00 -15.03 38.10
CA SER A 601 -9.91 -16.24 37.27
C SER A 601 -11.28 -16.91 37.15
N PRO A 602 -11.67 -17.39 35.96
CA PRO A 602 -12.84 -18.26 35.82
C PRO A 602 -12.63 -19.58 36.55
N SER A 603 -13.72 -20.21 36.98
CA SER A 603 -13.68 -21.57 37.54
C SER A 603 -13.42 -22.60 36.44
N ARG A 604 -12.90 -23.78 36.79
CA ARG A 604 -12.70 -24.87 35.83
C ARG A 604 -14.00 -25.26 35.09
N ALA A 605 -15.10 -25.34 35.84
CA ALA A 605 -16.42 -25.61 35.26
C ALA A 605 -16.86 -24.54 34.25
N ALA A 606 -16.53 -23.26 34.47
CA ALA A 606 -16.83 -22.19 33.51
C ALA A 606 -16.01 -22.33 32.22
N ILE A 607 -14.73 -22.73 32.34
CA ILE A 607 -13.86 -23.00 31.18
C ILE A 607 -14.39 -24.19 30.37
N GLU A 608 -14.72 -25.30 31.03
CA GLU A 608 -15.26 -26.50 30.38
C GLU A 608 -16.60 -26.23 29.70
N LYS A 609 -17.50 -25.49 30.35
CA LYS A 609 -18.78 -25.08 29.77
C LYS A 609 -18.61 -24.22 28.51
N ALA A 610 -17.64 -23.31 28.52
CA ALA A 610 -17.34 -22.47 27.34
C ALA A 610 -16.79 -23.32 26.18
N ARG A 611 -16.02 -24.38 26.46
CA ARG A 611 -15.51 -25.32 25.45
C ARG A 611 -16.58 -26.26 24.89
N GLN A 612 -17.59 -26.64 25.66
CA GLN A 612 -18.63 -27.58 25.19
C GLN A 612 -19.57 -26.97 24.15
N LYS A 613 -19.66 -25.63 24.06
CA LYS A 613 -20.40 -24.94 22.99
C LYS A 613 -19.77 -25.08 21.60
N THR A 614 -18.56 -25.62 21.52
CA THR A 614 -17.74 -25.71 20.29
C THR A 614 -17.93 -27.02 19.51
N ASN A 615 -18.76 -27.95 20.02
CA ASN A 615 -19.19 -29.19 19.34
C ASN A 615 -20.66 -29.08 18.96
#